data_AF-A0A950UZ08-F1
#
_entry.id   AF-A0A950UZ08-F1
#
_cell.length_a   1.000
_cell.length_b   1.000
_cell.length_c   1.000
_cell.angle_alpha   90.00
_cell.angle_beta   90.00
_cell.angle_gamma   90.00
#
_symmetry.space_group_name_H-M   'P 1'
#
loop_
_entity.id
_entity.type
_entity.pdbx_description
1 polymer ?
#
loop_
_entity_poly.entity_id
_entity_poly.type
_entity_poly.pdbx_seq_one_letter_code
_entity_poly.pdbx_strand_id
1 'polypeptide(L)'
;MGSERLVKVCWALAAVIAIVLPGAAAGATDFQREQRMSFRQLMARWQPEITAAAKRFNVPEAWIRAVMQVESGGRTMMAESEPIKSSAGAMGLMQLMPETYREMREQYHLGANAYDPGDNIVAGTAYLKRLRSKYGYPQMFAAYNDGPGHLDRRLQNAGLLPVETRNYLVKVAGLLSGGKGATVKFTKPNGEPVAIDAASVVSIRAPLPGEYAACVRAVITVGRVTQGVCEALAKSRALLRARGAAV
;
A
#
# COMPACT_ATOMS: atom_id res chain seq x y z
N MET A 1 -86.70 -26.15 28.14
CA MET A 1 -86.70 -27.31 27.22
C MET A 1 -86.55 -26.79 25.80
N GLY A 2 -85.37 -27.01 25.19
CA GLY A 2 -85.06 -26.98 23.75
C GLY A 2 -85.35 -25.67 23.00
N SER A 3 -84.59 -25.23 22.00
CA SER A 3 -83.45 -25.77 21.28
C SER A 3 -82.87 -24.60 20.48
N GLU A 4 -81.56 -24.65 20.26
CA GLU A 4 -80.74 -23.63 19.62
C GLU A 4 -80.98 -23.47 18.10
N ARG A 5 -80.27 -22.48 17.53
CA ARG A 5 -79.73 -22.33 16.15
C ARG A 5 -80.65 -21.62 15.14
N LEU A 6 -80.19 -20.75 14.23
CA LEU A 6 -78.88 -20.57 13.60
C LEU A 6 -78.66 -19.09 13.25
N VAL A 7 -77.54 -18.51 13.68
CA VAL A 7 -76.97 -17.28 13.08
C VAL A 7 -76.30 -17.68 11.77
N LYS A 8 -76.81 -17.20 10.63
CA LYS A 8 -76.17 -17.37 9.33
C LYS A 8 -74.93 -16.47 9.26
N VAL A 9 -73.77 -17.00 9.61
CA VAL A 9 -72.47 -16.35 9.36
C VAL A 9 -72.11 -16.57 7.90
N CYS A 10 -72.11 -15.50 7.13
CA CYS A 10 -71.56 -15.45 5.77
C CYS A 10 -70.03 -15.66 5.84
N TRP A 11 -69.56 -16.81 5.37
CA TRP A 11 -68.14 -17.03 5.10
C TRP A 11 -67.82 -16.49 3.71
N ALA A 12 -67.43 -15.21 3.62
CA ALA A 12 -66.70 -14.73 2.46
C ALA A 12 -65.24 -15.18 2.61
N LEU A 13 -64.86 -16.25 1.89
CA LEU A 13 -63.46 -16.65 1.71
C LEU A 13 -62.74 -15.58 0.89
N ALA A 14 -62.14 -14.60 1.58
CA ALA A 14 -61.14 -13.74 0.97
C ALA A 14 -59.84 -14.54 0.83
N ALA A 15 -59.56 -15.00 -0.39
CA ALA A 15 -58.26 -15.56 -0.73
C ALA A 15 -57.20 -14.44 -0.66
N VAL A 16 -56.41 -14.41 0.41
CA VAL A 16 -55.22 -13.58 0.49
C VAL A 16 -54.17 -14.21 -0.42
N ILE A 17 -54.12 -13.75 -1.68
CA ILE A 17 -52.98 -14.01 -2.56
C ILE A 17 -51.81 -13.20 -1.99
N ALA A 18 -50.93 -13.87 -1.26
CA ALA A 18 -49.62 -13.32 -0.92
C ALA A 18 -48.85 -13.12 -2.23
N ILE A 19 -48.81 -11.88 -2.73
CA ILE A 19 -47.91 -11.49 -3.80
C ILE A 19 -46.50 -11.60 -3.21
N VAL A 20 -45.84 -12.72 -3.46
CA VAL A 20 -44.39 -12.82 -3.28
C VAL A 20 -43.77 -11.93 -4.34
N LEU A 21 -43.52 -10.67 -3.96
CA LEU A 21 -42.68 -9.79 -4.77
C LEU A 21 -41.32 -10.48 -4.93
N PRO A 22 -40.82 -10.67 -6.15
CA PRO A 22 -39.46 -11.15 -6.33
C PRO A 22 -38.54 -10.13 -5.64
N GLY A 23 -37.86 -10.59 -4.58
CA GLY A 23 -36.90 -9.77 -3.85
C GLY A 23 -35.95 -9.14 -4.85
N ALA A 24 -35.81 -7.81 -4.81
CA ALA A 24 -34.87 -7.07 -5.61
C ALA A 24 -33.52 -7.81 -5.58
N ALA A 25 -32.99 -8.18 -6.74
CA ALA A 25 -31.69 -8.83 -6.83
C ALA A 25 -30.65 -7.89 -6.22
N ALA A 26 -30.30 -8.12 -4.95
CA ALA A 26 -29.26 -7.37 -4.27
C ALA A 26 -27.97 -7.57 -5.07
N GLY A 27 -27.37 -6.46 -5.53
CA GLY A 27 -26.09 -6.52 -6.23
C GLY A 27 -25.03 -7.26 -5.39
N ALA A 28 -24.08 -7.91 -6.05
CA ALA A 28 -23.03 -8.67 -5.37
C ALA A 28 -22.32 -7.80 -4.32
N THR A 29 -22.07 -8.33 -3.11
CA THR A 29 -21.38 -7.60 -2.02
C THR A 29 -19.93 -7.26 -2.38
N ASP A 30 -19.27 -6.39 -1.60
CA ASP A 30 -17.83 -6.12 -1.80
C ASP A 30 -16.98 -7.38 -1.72
N PHE A 31 -17.26 -8.26 -0.77
CA PHE A 31 -16.56 -9.53 -0.64
C PHE A 31 -16.73 -10.40 -1.90
N GLN A 32 -17.96 -10.56 -2.40
CA GLN A 32 -18.23 -11.33 -3.61
C GLN A 32 -17.59 -10.71 -4.85
N ARG A 33 -17.59 -9.37 -4.96
CA ARG A 33 -16.89 -8.66 -6.03
C ARG A 33 -15.39 -8.95 -5.98
N GLU A 34 -14.77 -8.87 -4.81
CA GLU A 34 -13.35 -9.13 -4.61
C GLU A 34 -12.94 -10.59 -4.86
N GLN A 35 -13.82 -11.55 -4.57
CA GLN A 35 -13.58 -12.97 -4.88
C GLN A 35 -13.50 -13.24 -6.39
N ARG A 36 -14.23 -12.45 -7.20
CA ARG A 36 -14.26 -12.58 -8.67
C ARG A 36 -13.12 -11.82 -9.35
N MET A 37 -12.45 -10.92 -8.63
CA MET A 37 -11.34 -10.15 -9.17
C MET A 37 -10.05 -10.95 -9.16
N SER A 38 -9.31 -10.88 -10.28
CA SER A 38 -7.91 -11.26 -10.29
C SER A 38 -7.10 -10.37 -9.35
N PHE A 39 -5.95 -10.88 -8.89
CA PHE A 39 -5.02 -10.10 -8.07
C PHE A 39 -4.64 -8.76 -8.74
N ARG A 40 -4.44 -8.75 -10.06
CA ARG A 40 -4.15 -7.52 -10.81
C ARG A 40 -5.29 -6.49 -10.72
N GLN A 41 -6.55 -6.93 -10.78
CA GLN A 41 -7.71 -6.05 -10.65
C GLN A 41 -7.84 -5.49 -9.23
N LEU A 42 -7.64 -6.33 -8.20
CA LEU A 42 -7.64 -5.90 -6.80
C LEU A 42 -6.62 -4.80 -6.53
N MET A 43 -5.42 -4.90 -7.12
CA MET A 43 -4.39 -3.89 -6.96
C MET A 43 -4.60 -2.66 -7.86
N ALA A 44 -5.17 -2.83 -9.06
CA ALA A 44 -5.36 -1.74 -10.02
C ALA A 44 -6.49 -0.79 -9.63
N ARG A 45 -7.53 -1.27 -8.93
CA ARG A 45 -8.68 -0.44 -8.53
C ARG A 45 -8.29 0.76 -7.66
N TRP A 46 -7.18 0.63 -6.91
CA TRP A 46 -6.67 1.65 -5.99
C TRP A 46 -5.66 2.62 -6.60
N GLN A 47 -5.45 2.55 -7.92
CA GLN A 47 -4.48 3.40 -8.59
C GLN A 47 -4.72 4.91 -8.34
N PRO A 48 -5.97 5.44 -8.42
CA PRO A 48 -6.21 6.86 -8.20
C PRO A 48 -5.80 7.33 -6.79
N GLU A 49 -6.18 6.58 -5.76
CA GLU A 49 -5.87 6.88 -4.35
C GLU A 49 -4.37 6.78 -4.09
N ILE A 50 -3.72 5.74 -4.62
CA ILE A 50 -2.26 5.58 -4.55
C ILE A 50 -1.55 6.76 -5.20
N THR A 51 -1.98 7.17 -6.40
CA THR A 51 -1.38 8.30 -7.14
C THR A 51 -1.53 9.60 -6.36
N ALA A 52 -2.73 9.86 -5.83
CA ALA A 52 -3.01 11.06 -5.04
C ALA A 52 -2.19 11.10 -3.75
N ALA A 53 -2.13 9.98 -3.01
CA ALA A 53 -1.36 9.88 -1.77
C ALA A 53 0.16 9.98 -2.02
N ALA A 54 0.67 9.29 -3.05
CA ALA A 54 2.06 9.36 -3.48
C ALA A 54 2.50 10.79 -3.74
N LYS A 55 1.70 11.53 -4.53
CA LYS A 55 1.95 12.94 -4.83
C LYS A 55 1.90 13.80 -3.57
N ARG A 56 0.88 13.62 -2.71
CA ARG A 56 0.69 14.41 -1.47
C ARG A 56 1.85 14.27 -0.50
N PHE A 57 2.41 13.06 -0.36
CA PHE A 57 3.42 12.78 0.66
C PHE A 57 4.85 12.62 0.11
N ASN A 58 5.03 12.76 -1.20
CA ASN A 58 6.29 12.51 -1.90
C ASN A 58 6.86 11.12 -1.57
N VAL A 59 6.00 10.10 -1.68
CA VAL A 59 6.33 8.67 -1.48
C VAL A 59 6.15 7.96 -2.82
N PRO A 60 7.10 7.12 -3.27
CA PRO A 60 6.94 6.37 -4.51
C PRO A 60 5.68 5.49 -4.51
N GLU A 61 4.89 5.53 -5.59
CA GLU A 61 3.71 4.67 -5.74
C GLU A 61 4.04 3.18 -5.62
N ALA A 62 5.23 2.78 -6.09
CA ALA A 62 5.72 1.42 -5.99
C ALA A 62 5.81 0.95 -4.53
N TRP A 63 6.18 1.84 -3.60
CA TRP A 63 6.28 1.51 -2.18
C TRP A 63 4.90 1.32 -1.56
N ILE A 64 3.95 2.21 -1.86
CA ILE A 64 2.56 2.12 -1.39
C ILE A 64 1.94 0.81 -1.90
N ARG A 65 2.13 0.51 -3.20
CA ARG A 65 1.63 -0.72 -3.81
C ARG A 65 2.27 -1.97 -3.21
N ALA A 66 3.58 -1.96 -2.99
CA ALA A 66 4.30 -3.10 -2.40
C ALA A 66 3.81 -3.38 -0.97
N VAL A 67 3.67 -2.35 -0.14
CA VAL A 67 3.11 -2.48 1.22
C VAL A 67 1.68 -2.99 1.14
N MET A 68 0.78 -2.32 0.42
CA MET A 68 -0.62 -2.74 0.30
C MET A 68 -0.76 -4.19 -0.20
N GLN A 69 0.08 -4.61 -1.14
CA GLN A 69 0.11 -5.99 -1.63
C GLN A 69 0.48 -7.00 -0.54
N VAL A 70 1.50 -6.71 0.28
CA VAL A 70 1.92 -7.59 1.37
C VAL A 70 0.89 -7.60 2.51
N GLU A 71 0.29 -6.44 2.80
CA GLU A 71 -0.62 -6.25 3.93
C GLU A 71 -2.02 -6.85 3.70
N SER A 72 -2.66 -6.53 2.57
CA SER A 72 -4.07 -6.88 2.29
C SER A 72 -4.27 -7.58 0.96
N GLY A 73 -3.27 -7.53 0.07
CA GLY A 73 -3.45 -7.93 -1.32
C GLY A 73 -4.47 -7.08 -2.08
N GLY A 74 -4.74 -5.85 -1.62
CA GLY A 74 -5.72 -4.94 -2.20
C GLY A 74 -7.17 -5.26 -1.84
N ARG A 75 -7.44 -6.21 -0.94
CA ARG A 75 -8.78 -6.57 -0.45
C ARG A 75 -9.22 -5.66 0.69
N THR A 76 -10.51 -5.35 0.77
CA THR A 76 -11.10 -4.62 1.91
C THR A 76 -11.93 -5.52 2.80
N MET A 77 -12.25 -6.74 2.36
CA MET A 77 -13.11 -7.67 3.07
C MET A 77 -12.42 -9.02 3.30
N MET A 78 -12.62 -9.60 4.48
CA MET A 78 -12.23 -11.00 4.78
C MET A 78 -13.43 -11.96 4.78
N ALA A 79 -14.65 -11.43 5.00
CA ALA A 79 -15.92 -12.15 4.85
C ALA A 79 -17.04 -11.15 4.44
N GLU A 80 -18.25 -11.66 4.19
CA GLU A 80 -19.40 -10.87 3.69
C GLU A 80 -19.68 -9.58 4.49
N SER A 81 -19.52 -9.64 5.81
CA SER A 81 -19.78 -8.53 6.72
C SER A 81 -18.58 -8.18 7.60
N GLU A 82 -17.37 -8.62 7.20
CA GLU A 82 -16.17 -8.41 8.00
C GLU A 82 -15.07 -7.74 7.16
N PRO A 83 -14.70 -6.49 7.51
CA PRO A 83 -13.62 -5.80 6.83
C PRO A 83 -12.27 -6.44 7.18
N ILE A 84 -11.29 -6.28 6.30
CA ILE A 84 -9.98 -6.89 6.45
C ILE A 84 -9.27 -6.34 7.71
N LYS A 85 -8.92 -7.26 8.61
CA LYS A 85 -8.13 -6.96 9.81
C LYS A 85 -7.20 -8.12 10.15
N SER A 86 -6.06 -7.82 10.77
CA SER A 86 -5.17 -8.86 11.31
C SER A 86 -5.67 -9.36 12.68
N SER A 87 -5.12 -10.49 13.14
CA SER A 87 -5.35 -10.99 14.50
C SER A 87 -4.85 -10.03 15.59
N ALA A 88 -3.84 -9.20 15.27
CA ALA A 88 -3.34 -8.15 16.14
C ALA A 88 -4.20 -6.86 16.10
N GLY A 89 -5.20 -6.79 15.22
CA GLY A 89 -6.09 -5.63 15.08
C GLY A 89 -5.63 -4.57 14.09
N ALA A 90 -4.67 -4.88 13.21
CA ALA A 90 -4.32 -4.00 12.11
C ALA A 90 -5.48 -3.89 11.12
N MET A 91 -5.74 -2.70 10.54
CA MET A 91 -6.99 -2.39 9.83
C MET A 91 -6.78 -1.92 8.39
N GLY A 92 -7.65 -2.40 7.49
CA GLY A 92 -7.79 -1.88 6.13
C GLY A 92 -6.65 -2.25 5.18
N LEU A 93 -6.61 -1.58 4.02
CA LEU A 93 -5.71 -1.91 2.90
C LEU A 93 -4.22 -1.89 3.25
N MET A 94 -3.80 -0.95 4.08
CA MET A 94 -2.41 -0.75 4.50
C MET A 94 -2.15 -1.26 5.93
N GLN A 95 -3.11 -2.01 6.50
CA GLN A 95 -3.03 -2.69 7.80
C GLN A 95 -2.42 -1.80 8.89
N LEU A 96 -3.07 -0.67 9.15
CA LEU A 96 -2.64 0.24 10.22
C LEU A 96 -3.16 -0.22 11.57
N MET A 97 -2.30 -0.20 12.59
CA MET A 97 -2.74 -0.36 13.98
C MET A 97 -3.68 0.80 14.38
N PRO A 98 -4.64 0.58 15.30
CA PRO A 98 -5.62 1.60 15.67
C PRO A 98 -5.02 2.91 16.15
N GLU A 99 -3.98 2.84 16.96
CA GLU A 99 -3.24 4.02 17.42
C GLU A 99 -2.55 4.77 16.27
N THR A 100 -1.89 4.04 15.36
CA THR A 100 -1.26 4.64 14.18
C THR A 100 -2.29 5.34 13.29
N TYR A 101 -3.45 4.71 13.03
CA TYR A 101 -4.51 5.35 12.24
C TYR A 101 -5.04 6.59 12.95
N ARG A 102 -5.28 6.53 14.27
CA ARG A 102 -5.74 7.66 15.09
C ARG A 102 -4.80 8.87 14.94
N GLU A 103 -3.49 8.66 15.07
CA GLU A 103 -2.51 9.73 14.90
C GLU A 103 -2.52 10.31 13.47
N MET A 104 -2.62 9.46 12.44
CA MET A 104 -2.64 9.93 11.06
C MET A 104 -3.92 10.72 10.76
N ARG A 105 -5.09 10.24 11.21
CA ARG A 105 -6.36 10.92 10.93
C ARG A 105 -6.45 12.28 11.60
N GLU A 106 -5.91 12.42 12.81
CA GLU A 106 -5.85 13.71 13.52
C GLU A 106 -4.93 14.67 12.78
N GLN A 107 -3.75 14.21 12.37
CA GLN A 107 -2.76 15.05 11.68
C GLN A 107 -3.19 15.47 10.27
N TYR A 108 -3.94 14.62 9.55
CA TYR A 108 -4.26 14.82 8.13
C TYR A 108 -5.74 15.02 7.84
N HIS A 109 -6.56 15.20 8.88
CA HIS A 109 -8.00 15.45 8.85
C HIS A 109 -8.80 14.37 8.09
N LEU A 110 -8.57 13.11 8.47
CA LEU A 110 -9.24 11.94 7.87
C LEU A 110 -10.47 11.50 8.66
N GLY A 111 -11.33 10.72 8.03
CA GLY A 111 -12.53 10.16 8.62
C GLY A 111 -12.26 9.27 9.83
N ALA A 112 -13.32 8.91 10.55
CA ALA A 112 -13.23 8.03 11.71
C ALA A 112 -13.12 6.54 11.34
N ASN A 113 -13.55 6.18 10.13
CA ASN A 113 -13.56 4.81 9.66
C ASN A 113 -12.20 4.42 9.08
N ALA A 114 -11.39 3.68 9.86
CA ALA A 114 -10.10 3.17 9.40
C ALA A 114 -10.18 2.16 8.26
N TYR A 115 -11.37 1.63 7.96
CA TYR A 115 -11.61 0.72 6.85
C TYR A 115 -12.05 1.44 5.56
N ASP A 116 -12.23 2.77 5.59
CA ASP A 116 -12.39 3.54 4.37
C ASP A 116 -11.10 3.41 3.52
N PRO A 117 -11.19 2.90 2.28
CA PRO A 117 -10.01 2.63 1.45
C PRO A 117 -9.16 3.87 1.19
N GLY A 118 -9.80 5.01 0.89
CA GLY A 118 -9.12 6.25 0.57
C GLY A 118 -8.36 6.81 1.77
N ASP A 119 -9.04 6.92 2.90
CA ASP A 119 -8.43 7.39 4.14
C ASP A 119 -7.34 6.44 4.63
N ASN A 120 -7.52 5.12 4.51
CA ASN A 120 -6.52 4.14 4.92
C ASN A 120 -5.25 4.22 4.05
N ILE A 121 -5.38 4.41 2.73
CA ILE A 121 -4.23 4.62 1.82
C ILE A 121 -3.51 5.94 2.16
N VAL A 122 -4.26 7.02 2.39
CA VAL A 122 -3.69 8.32 2.76
C VAL A 122 -2.94 8.23 4.10
N ALA A 123 -3.56 7.62 5.12
CA ALA A 123 -2.93 7.39 6.42
C ALA A 123 -1.67 6.52 6.30
N GLY A 124 -1.75 5.38 5.60
CA GLY A 124 -0.62 4.46 5.48
C GLY A 124 0.55 5.07 4.72
N THR A 125 0.26 5.86 3.68
CA THR A 125 1.29 6.61 2.94
C THR A 125 1.92 7.70 3.80
N ALA A 126 1.13 8.41 4.60
CA ALA A 126 1.65 9.39 5.53
C ALA A 126 2.55 8.77 6.61
N TYR A 127 2.17 7.58 7.09
CA TYR A 127 2.97 6.81 8.03
C TYR A 127 4.27 6.31 7.40
N LEU A 128 4.25 5.82 6.16
CA LEU A 128 5.47 5.50 5.40
C LEU A 128 6.40 6.70 5.27
N LYS A 129 5.88 7.90 4.95
CA LYS A 129 6.68 9.14 4.92
C LYS A 129 7.35 9.38 6.27
N ARG A 130 6.60 9.28 7.37
CA ARG A 130 7.12 9.49 8.73
C ARG A 130 8.25 8.52 9.04
N LEU A 131 8.06 7.22 8.75
CA LEU A 131 9.08 6.20 8.99
C LEU A 131 10.30 6.37 8.08
N ARG A 132 10.11 6.77 6.82
CA ARG A 132 11.22 7.12 5.92
C ARG A 132 12.06 8.25 6.50
N SER A 133 11.42 9.30 7.01
CA SER A 133 12.12 10.43 7.63
C SER A 133 12.91 10.02 8.87
N LYS A 134 12.42 9.05 9.65
CA LYS A 134 13.10 8.58 10.88
C LYS A 134 14.20 7.56 10.61
N TYR A 135 13.96 6.58 9.74
CA TYR A 135 14.81 5.40 9.58
C TYR A 135 15.53 5.30 8.24
N GLY A 136 15.05 6.02 7.21
CA GLY A 136 15.52 5.85 5.84
C GLY A 136 15.15 4.49 5.23
N TYR A 137 15.65 4.26 4.02
CA TYR A 137 15.49 3.01 3.30
C TYR A 137 16.68 2.07 3.55
N PRO A 138 16.47 0.75 3.74
CA PRO A 138 15.17 0.04 3.76
C PRO A 138 14.52 -0.05 5.15
N GLN A 139 15.15 0.46 6.21
CA GLN A 139 14.76 0.25 7.62
C GLN A 139 13.34 0.71 7.93
N MET A 140 12.80 1.71 7.23
CA MET A 140 11.41 2.15 7.38
C MET A 140 10.40 1.00 7.19
N PHE A 141 10.67 0.01 6.32
CA PHE A 141 9.75 -1.12 6.11
C PHE A 141 9.80 -2.10 7.29
N ALA A 142 10.95 -2.25 7.94
CA ALA A 142 11.05 -3.01 9.17
C ALA A 142 10.25 -2.34 10.29
N ALA A 143 10.36 -1.01 10.40
CA ALA A 143 9.58 -0.23 11.37
C ALA A 143 8.08 -0.24 11.07
N TYR A 144 7.69 -0.35 9.79
CA TYR A 144 6.27 -0.43 9.41
C TYR A 144 5.65 -1.74 9.93
N ASN A 145 6.38 -2.85 9.80
CA ASN A 145 5.92 -4.18 10.21
C ASN A 145 6.11 -4.48 11.72
N ASP A 146 7.29 -4.25 12.29
CA ASP A 146 7.62 -4.58 13.71
C ASP A 146 7.30 -3.40 14.65
N GLY A 147 6.98 -2.24 14.11
CA GLY A 147 6.78 -1.01 14.87
C GLY A 147 8.09 -0.25 15.17
N PRO A 148 8.05 1.10 15.22
CA PRO A 148 9.23 1.94 15.38
C PRO A 148 9.94 1.74 16.73
N GLY A 149 9.19 1.56 17.82
CA GLY A 149 9.79 1.37 19.15
C GLY A 149 10.57 0.06 19.30
N HIS A 150 10.10 -1.01 18.64
CA HIS A 150 10.85 -2.28 18.59
C HIS A 150 12.13 -2.13 17.77
N LEU A 151 12.05 -1.48 16.61
CA LEU A 151 13.22 -1.22 15.79
C LEU A 151 14.25 -0.34 16.53
N ASP A 152 13.81 0.73 17.21
CA ASP A 152 14.70 1.60 18.00
C ASP A 152 15.51 0.79 19.03
N ARG A 153 14.82 -0.07 19.79
CA ARG A 153 15.47 -0.93 20.79
C ARG A 153 16.48 -1.90 20.17
N ARG A 154 16.16 -2.46 19.00
CA ARG A 154 17.07 -3.37 18.28
C ARG A 154 18.30 -2.64 17.75
N LEU A 155 18.13 -1.43 17.21
CA LEU A 155 19.24 -0.61 16.74
C LEU A 155 20.19 -0.21 17.88
N GLN A 156 19.65 0.03 19.07
CA GLN A 156 20.45 0.32 20.27
C GLN A 156 21.23 -0.90 20.76
N ASN A 157 20.64 -2.09 20.72
CA ASN A 157 21.20 -3.29 21.34
C ASN A 157 21.83 -4.27 20.32
N ALA A 158 22.06 -3.84 19.08
CA ALA A 158 22.47 -4.70 17.95
C ALA A 158 21.60 -5.97 17.80
N GLY A 159 20.32 -5.86 18.12
CA GLY A 159 19.38 -6.97 18.14
C GLY A 159 18.97 -7.40 16.73
N LEU A 160 18.84 -8.71 16.51
CA LEU A 160 18.33 -9.24 15.25
C LEU A 160 16.84 -8.88 15.06
N LEU A 161 16.46 -8.64 13.81
CA LEU A 161 15.05 -8.53 13.43
C LEU A 161 14.35 -9.90 13.57
N PRO A 162 13.07 -9.94 13.96
CA PRO A 162 12.27 -11.16 13.97
C PRO A 162 12.24 -11.82 12.59
N VAL A 163 12.06 -13.15 12.57
CA VAL A 163 11.93 -13.91 11.32
C VAL A 163 10.84 -13.34 10.43
N GLU A 164 9.69 -12.98 11.01
CA GLU A 164 8.57 -12.38 10.30
C GLU A 164 8.95 -11.07 9.61
N THR A 165 9.58 -10.14 10.33
CA THR A 165 10.02 -8.86 9.77
C THR A 165 11.08 -9.03 8.69
N ARG A 166 12.01 -9.99 8.83
CA ARG A 166 12.96 -10.32 7.76
C ARG A 166 12.24 -10.84 6.51
N ASN A 167 11.25 -11.71 6.68
CA ASN A 167 10.44 -12.23 5.58
C ASN A 167 9.62 -11.12 4.92
N TYR A 168 9.08 -10.18 5.72
CA TYR A 168 8.39 -9.00 5.23
C TYR A 168 9.29 -8.15 4.33
N LEU A 169 10.52 -7.86 4.79
CA LEU A 169 11.51 -7.12 4.00
C LEU A 169 11.86 -7.82 2.68
N VAL A 170 12.02 -9.15 2.70
CA VAL A 170 12.25 -9.94 1.48
C VAL A 170 11.08 -9.83 0.51
N LYS A 171 9.83 -9.92 0.99
CA LYS A 171 8.64 -9.76 0.15
C LYS A 171 8.59 -8.36 -0.48
N VAL A 172 8.72 -7.32 0.33
CA VAL A 172 8.71 -5.93 -0.16
C VAL A 172 9.83 -5.71 -1.16
N ALA A 173 11.07 -6.12 -0.84
CA ALA A 173 12.21 -6.00 -1.75
C ALA A 173 11.97 -6.74 -3.07
N GLY A 174 11.40 -7.94 -3.03
CA GLY A 174 11.03 -8.71 -4.21
C GLY A 174 9.98 -8.02 -5.08
N LEU A 175 9.00 -7.34 -4.48
CA LEU A 175 8.00 -6.56 -5.20
C LEU A 175 8.58 -5.28 -5.81
N LEU A 176 9.50 -4.63 -5.11
CA LEU A 176 10.20 -3.45 -5.63
C LEU A 176 11.18 -3.80 -6.75
N SER A 177 11.80 -4.98 -6.69
CA SER A 177 12.74 -5.47 -7.71
C SER A 177 12.04 -6.17 -8.89
N GLY A 178 10.89 -6.81 -8.64
CA GLY A 178 10.14 -7.65 -9.58
C GLY A 178 8.92 -6.98 -10.21
N GLY A 179 8.45 -5.87 -9.62
CA GLY A 179 7.84 -4.83 -10.44
C GLY A 179 8.91 -4.41 -11.44
N LYS A 180 8.55 -4.24 -12.71
CA LYS A 180 9.39 -3.49 -13.63
C LYS A 180 9.47 -2.04 -13.11
N GLY A 181 10.19 -1.82 -12.00
CA GLY A 181 10.70 -0.53 -11.60
C GLY A 181 11.39 -0.04 -12.84
N ALA A 182 10.86 1.03 -13.42
CA ALA A 182 11.24 1.44 -14.74
C ALA A 182 12.73 1.73 -14.70
N THR A 183 13.53 0.81 -15.21
CA THR A 183 14.98 0.94 -15.16
C THR A 183 15.34 2.14 -16.02
N VAL A 184 16.20 2.99 -15.48
CA VAL A 184 16.85 4.02 -16.28
C VAL A 184 18.14 3.42 -16.81
N LYS A 185 18.33 3.49 -18.12
CA LYS A 185 19.63 3.20 -18.72
C LYS A 185 20.49 4.45 -18.62
N PHE A 186 21.68 4.27 -18.07
CA PHE A 186 22.74 5.28 -17.99
C PHE A 186 24.01 4.76 -18.65
N THR A 187 24.99 5.64 -18.86
CA THR A 187 26.31 5.28 -19.40
C THR A 187 27.37 5.34 -18.31
N LYS A 188 28.09 4.23 -18.13
CA LYS A 188 29.25 4.13 -17.23
C LYS A 188 30.47 4.85 -17.81
N PRO A 189 31.53 5.08 -17.00
CA PRO A 189 32.77 5.72 -17.47
C PRO A 189 33.49 5.00 -18.60
N ASN A 190 33.34 3.67 -18.67
CA ASN A 190 33.91 2.83 -19.72
C ASN A 190 33.03 2.79 -20.99
N GLY A 191 31.96 3.59 -21.07
CA GLY A 191 31.04 3.64 -22.21
C GLY A 191 29.95 2.57 -22.19
N GLU A 192 29.99 1.61 -21.26
CA GLU A 192 28.97 0.56 -21.18
C GLU A 192 27.65 1.08 -20.61
N PRO A 193 26.51 0.50 -21.04
CA PRO A 193 25.23 0.79 -20.41
C PRO A 193 25.15 0.20 -19.00
N VAL A 194 24.49 0.91 -18.09
CA VAL A 194 24.06 0.40 -16.78
C VAL A 194 22.57 0.65 -16.60
N ALA A 195 21.83 -0.39 -16.24
CA ALA A 195 20.42 -0.27 -15.89
C ALA A 195 20.30 -0.07 -14.38
N ILE A 196 19.75 1.07 -13.98
CA ILE A 196 19.50 1.40 -12.57
C ILE A 196 18.00 1.33 -12.32
N ASP A 197 17.61 0.49 -11.38
CA ASP A 197 16.25 0.50 -10.85
C ASP A 197 16.02 1.78 -10.03
N ALA A 198 15.10 2.61 -10.52
CA ALA A 198 14.74 3.88 -9.91
C ALA A 198 14.24 3.71 -8.47
N ALA A 199 13.53 2.62 -8.15
CA ALA A 199 13.00 2.37 -6.81
C ALA A 199 14.10 2.08 -5.78
N SER A 200 15.27 1.62 -6.25
CA SER A 200 16.43 1.26 -5.42
C SER A 200 17.41 2.42 -5.22
N VAL A 201 17.17 3.59 -5.83
CA VAL A 201 18.07 4.74 -5.70
C VAL A 201 17.87 5.44 -4.36
N VAL A 202 18.96 5.54 -3.60
CA VAL A 202 19.02 6.17 -2.27
C VAL A 202 19.36 7.65 -2.38
N SER A 203 20.30 8.03 -3.26
CA SER A 203 20.71 9.42 -3.45
C SER A 203 21.32 9.65 -4.82
N ILE A 204 21.32 10.92 -5.27
CA ILE A 204 22.05 11.36 -6.46
C ILE A 204 22.74 12.70 -6.21
N ARG A 205 24.03 12.80 -6.58
CA ARG A 205 24.85 14.01 -6.40
C ARG A 205 25.83 14.24 -7.56
N ALA A 206 26.47 15.40 -7.58
CA ALA A 206 27.62 15.65 -8.43
C ALA A 206 28.86 14.87 -7.92
N PRO A 207 29.79 14.45 -8.80
CA PRO A 207 31.06 13.86 -8.39
C PRO A 207 31.95 14.91 -7.71
N LEU A 208 32.77 14.48 -6.75
CA LEU A 208 33.82 15.32 -6.18
C LEU A 208 35.01 15.43 -7.16
N PRO A 209 35.83 16.48 -7.06
CA PRO A 209 37.03 16.62 -7.88
C PRO A 209 37.95 15.39 -7.75
N GLY A 210 38.28 14.75 -8.88
CA GLY A 210 39.17 13.59 -8.94
C GLY A 210 38.55 12.26 -8.46
N GLU A 211 37.29 12.23 -8.04
CA GLU A 211 36.64 11.01 -7.52
C GLU A 211 36.38 9.97 -8.61
N TYR A 212 36.07 10.42 -9.83
CA TYR A 212 35.72 9.58 -10.96
C TYR A 212 36.38 10.08 -12.24
N ALA A 213 36.36 9.26 -13.29
CA ALA A 213 36.80 9.64 -14.62
C ALA A 213 36.06 10.88 -15.15
N ALA A 214 36.72 11.66 -16.01
CA ALA A 214 36.25 12.97 -16.46
C ALA A 214 34.86 12.99 -17.12
N CYS A 215 34.38 11.86 -17.67
CA CYS A 215 33.03 11.81 -18.25
C CYS A 215 31.93 11.90 -17.18
N VAL A 216 32.21 11.51 -15.92
CA VAL A 216 31.18 11.33 -14.90
C VAL A 216 30.63 12.68 -14.49
N ARG A 217 29.30 12.81 -14.56
CA ARG A 217 28.58 14.05 -14.22
C ARG A 217 27.53 13.86 -13.14
N ALA A 218 27.23 12.61 -12.77
CA ALA A 218 26.39 12.29 -11.63
C ALA A 218 26.86 10.99 -10.96
N VAL A 219 26.73 10.93 -9.64
CA VAL A 219 26.98 9.74 -8.83
C VAL A 219 25.65 9.32 -8.22
N ILE A 220 25.22 8.10 -8.54
CA ILE A 220 23.95 7.52 -8.10
C ILE A 220 24.25 6.44 -7.07
N THR A 221 23.65 6.56 -5.88
CA THR A 221 23.77 5.54 -4.83
C THR A 221 22.59 4.59 -4.90
N VAL A 222 22.86 3.30 -5.04
CA VAL A 222 21.87 2.21 -5.07
C VAL A 222 22.22 1.23 -3.94
N GLY A 223 21.43 1.23 -2.87
CA GLY A 223 21.75 0.47 -1.66
C GLY A 223 23.12 0.88 -1.09
N ARG A 224 24.11 -0.04 -1.14
CA ARG A 224 25.49 0.19 -0.66
C ARG A 224 26.49 0.52 -1.78
N VAL A 225 26.03 0.59 -3.03
CA VAL A 225 26.91 0.78 -4.18
C VAL A 225 26.72 2.19 -4.74
N THR A 226 27.81 2.86 -5.05
CA THR A 226 27.82 4.12 -5.80
C THR A 226 28.25 3.87 -7.24
N GLN A 227 27.46 4.39 -8.18
CA GLN A 227 27.71 4.30 -9.61
C GLN A 227 27.88 5.71 -10.19
N GLY A 228 29.06 6.01 -10.72
CA GLY A 228 29.28 7.19 -11.56
C GLY A 228 28.65 6.99 -12.94
N VAL A 229 27.90 7.98 -13.43
CA VAL A 229 27.29 7.99 -14.77
C VAL A 229 27.67 9.25 -15.54
N CYS A 230 27.82 9.15 -16.86
CA CYS A 230 28.27 10.29 -17.69
C CYS A 230 27.12 11.29 -18.02
N GLU A 231 25.87 10.93 -17.75
CA GLU A 231 24.72 11.83 -17.88
C GLU A 231 24.74 12.97 -16.86
N ALA A 232 24.31 14.16 -17.31
CA ALA A 232 24.22 15.33 -16.45
C ALA A 232 23.29 15.09 -15.25
N LEU A 233 23.71 15.56 -14.06
CA LEU A 233 22.99 15.40 -12.80
C LEU A 233 21.49 15.74 -12.89
N ALA A 234 21.14 16.87 -13.49
CA ALA A 234 19.75 17.30 -13.63
C ALA A 234 18.92 16.31 -14.48
N LYS A 235 19.48 15.82 -15.59
CA LYS A 235 18.84 14.83 -16.46
C LYS A 235 18.67 13.51 -15.73
N SER A 236 19.72 13.04 -15.05
CA SER A 236 19.69 11.79 -14.30
C SER A 236 18.64 11.81 -13.18
N ARG A 237 18.56 12.91 -12.42
CA ARG A 237 17.54 13.11 -11.39
C ARG A 237 16.13 13.13 -11.99
N ALA A 238 15.92 13.83 -13.10
CA ALA A 238 14.62 13.87 -13.78
C ALA A 238 14.19 12.48 -14.28
N LEU A 239 15.10 11.73 -14.92
CA LEU A 239 14.83 10.37 -15.42
C LEU A 239 14.45 9.41 -14.29
N LEU A 240 15.17 9.48 -13.16
CA LEU A 240 14.92 8.66 -11.99
C LEU A 240 13.59 9.04 -11.32
N ARG A 241 13.30 10.33 -11.14
CA ARG A 241 12.00 10.81 -10.61
C ARG A 241 10.83 10.38 -11.46
N ALA A 242 10.96 10.49 -12.79
CA ALA A 242 9.94 10.04 -13.73
C ALA A 242 9.62 8.54 -13.63
N ARG A 243 10.48 7.78 -12.94
CA ARG A 243 10.36 6.33 -12.74
C ARG A 243 10.21 5.96 -11.26
N GLY A 244 9.89 6.94 -10.42
CA GLY A 244 9.53 6.73 -9.02
C GLY A 244 10.68 6.81 -8.02
N ALA A 245 11.88 7.24 -8.41
CA ALA A 245 12.94 7.51 -7.44
C ALA A 245 12.65 8.77 -6.61
N ALA A 246 12.97 8.74 -5.32
CA ALA A 246 12.73 9.84 -4.38
C ALA A 246 13.87 10.89 -4.29
N VAL A 247 14.76 10.96 -5.29
CA VAL A 247 16.05 11.69 -5.27
C VAL A 247 16.09 13.01 -6.02
#